data_AF-A0A699IWB5-F1
#
_entry.id   AF-A0A699IWB5-F1
#
_cell.length_a   1.000
_cell.length_b   1.000
_cell.length_c   1.000
_cell.angle_alpha   90.00
_cell.angle_beta   90.00
_cell.angle_gamma   90.00
#
_symmetry.space_group_name_H-M   'P 1'
#
loop_
_entity.id
_entity.type
_entity.pdbx_description
1 polymer ?
#
loop_
_entity_poly.entity_id
_entity_poly.type
_entity_poly.pdbx_seq_one_letter_code
_entity_poly.pdbx_strand_id
1 'polypeptide(L)'
;AFQKALGTRLDMSTAYLPKTDGQSEKTIETLEDMLRACVIDFRNGWERHLPLVEFSYNNNYHASIKAAPFEALYGHKCRSPVCWAEVGD
;
A
#
# COMPACT_ATOMS: atom_id res chain seq x y z
N ALA A 1 17.92 3.51 -20.27
CA ALA A 1 18.70 4.57 -19.60
C ALA A 1 18.34 4.68 -18.12
N PHE A 2 17.07 4.84 -17.76
CA PHE A 2 16.61 5.02 -16.37
C PHE A 2 16.94 3.83 -15.42
N GLN A 3 16.47 2.61 -15.71
CA GLN A 3 16.69 1.44 -14.84
C GLN A 3 18.19 1.15 -14.63
N LYS A 4 18.99 1.26 -15.70
CA LYS A 4 20.45 1.12 -15.64
C LYS A 4 21.13 2.19 -14.77
N ALA A 5 20.60 3.42 -14.76
CA ALA A 5 21.15 4.51 -13.94
C ALA A 5 20.84 4.34 -12.45
N LEU A 6 19.71 3.71 -12.11
CA LEU A 6 19.34 3.40 -10.72
C LEU A 6 19.88 2.04 -10.24
N GLY A 7 20.56 1.28 -11.11
CA GLY A 7 21.07 -0.05 -10.79
C GLY A 7 19.97 -1.12 -10.67
N THR A 8 18.77 -0.86 -11.18
CA THR A 8 17.62 -1.77 -11.11
C THR A 8 17.52 -2.66 -12.35
N ARG A 9 17.02 -3.88 -12.15
CA ARG A 9 16.70 -4.84 -13.23
C ARG A 9 15.19 -4.90 -13.41
N LEU A 10 14.73 -4.81 -14.65
CA LEU A 10 13.31 -4.92 -14.98
C LEU A 10 12.98 -6.38 -15.26
N ASP A 11 12.25 -7.02 -14.35
CA ASP A 11 11.73 -8.37 -14.53
C ASP A 11 10.26 -8.24 -14.99
N MET A 12 9.99 -8.47 -16.29
CA MET A 12 8.65 -8.32 -16.85
C MET A 12 7.87 -9.64 -16.77
N SER A 13 6.66 -9.56 -16.21
CA SER A 13 5.68 -10.65 -16.29
C SER A 13 5.22 -10.87 -17.73
N THR A 14 4.89 -12.11 -18.07
CA THR A 14 4.34 -12.45 -19.38
C THR A 14 2.93 -11.86 -19.51
N ALA A 15 2.63 -11.21 -20.63
CA ALA A 15 1.31 -10.63 -20.89
C ALA A 15 0.19 -11.68 -20.72
N TYR A 16 -0.92 -11.28 -20.08
CA TYR A 16 -2.08 -12.14 -19.81
C TYR A 16 -1.80 -13.38 -18.95
N LEU A 17 -0.71 -13.40 -18.17
CA LEU A 17 -0.42 -14.41 -17.15
C LEU A 17 -0.33 -13.77 -15.75
N PRO A 18 -1.50 -13.54 -15.11
CA PRO A 18 -1.56 -12.95 -13.77
C PRO A 18 -0.77 -13.73 -12.71
N LYS A 19 -0.74 -15.05 -12.91
CA LYS A 19 -0.29 -16.06 -11.95
C LYS A 19 1.17 -15.96 -11.50
N THR A 20 1.98 -15.12 -12.14
CA THR A 20 3.41 -14.98 -11.87
C THR A 20 3.69 -14.11 -10.64
N ASP A 21 2.75 -13.24 -10.23
CA ASP A 21 2.93 -12.33 -9.09
C ASP A 21 1.63 -12.11 -8.28
N GLY A 22 0.93 -13.20 -7.95
CA GLY A 22 -0.38 -13.13 -7.29
C GLY A 22 -0.39 -12.47 -5.90
N GLN A 23 0.77 -12.19 -5.29
CA GLN A 23 0.87 -11.36 -4.09
C GLN A 23 0.76 -9.88 -4.45
N SER A 24 1.50 -9.41 -5.46
CA SER A 24 1.37 -8.02 -5.91
C SER A 24 -0.01 -7.76 -6.51
N GLU A 25 -0.61 -8.72 -7.20
CA GLU A 25 -1.94 -8.54 -7.80
C GLU A 25 -3.03 -8.27 -6.76
N LYS A 26 -3.10 -9.06 -5.69
CA LYS A 26 -4.06 -8.85 -4.60
C LYS A 26 -3.81 -7.52 -3.86
N THR A 27 -2.53 -7.18 -3.73
CA THR A 27 -2.04 -5.94 -3.11
C THR A 27 -2.47 -4.73 -3.95
N ILE A 28 -2.33 -4.81 -5.28
CA ILE A 28 -2.72 -3.80 -6.26
C ILE A 28 -4.25 -3.66 -6.30
N GLU A 29 -5.00 -4.76 -6.34
CA GLU A 29 -6.46 -4.75 -6.34
C GLU A 29 -7.02 -3.99 -5.12
N THR A 30 -6.50 -4.27 -3.93
CA THR A 30 -6.92 -3.57 -2.70
C THR A 30 -6.62 -2.08 -2.77
N LEU A 31 -5.44 -1.70 -3.27
CA LEU A 31 -5.05 -0.30 -3.49
C LEU A 31 -5.97 0.40 -4.50
N GLU A 32 -6.29 -0.26 -5.61
CA GLU A 32 -7.20 0.26 -6.63
C GLU A 32 -8.60 0.51 -6.06
N ASP A 33 -9.12 -0.39 -5.24
CA ASP A 33 -10.43 -0.23 -4.60
C ASP A 33 -10.45 0.93 -3.60
N MET A 34 -9.40 1.08 -2.79
CA MET A 34 -9.26 2.23 -1.87
C MET A 34 -9.16 3.56 -2.64
N LEU A 35 -8.40 3.59 -3.74
CA LEU A 35 -8.29 4.76 -4.61
C LEU A 35 -9.62 5.07 -5.30
N ARG A 36 -10.35 4.04 -5.75
CA ARG A 36 -11.67 4.21 -6.38
C ARG A 36 -12.68 4.79 -5.41
N ALA A 37 -12.71 4.30 -4.16
CA ALA A 37 -13.53 4.87 -3.10
C ALA A 37 -13.15 6.34 -2.84
N CYS A 38 -11.85 6.65 -2.73
CA CYS A 38 -11.35 8.01 -2.54
C CYS A 38 -11.81 8.97 -3.67
N VAL A 39 -11.72 8.54 -4.93
CA VAL A 39 -12.16 9.36 -6.07
C VAL A 39 -13.67 9.59 -6.03
N ILE A 40 -14.47 8.59 -5.63
CA ILE A 40 -15.93 8.71 -5.52
C ILE A 40 -16.32 9.69 -4.40
N ASP A 41 -15.70 9.57 -3.23
CA ASP A 41 -16.07 10.33 -2.03
C ASP A 41 -15.60 11.79 -2.10
N PHE A 42 -14.36 12.02 -2.54
CA PHE A 42 -13.75 13.35 -2.53
C PHE A 42 -13.90 14.09 -3.87
N ARG A 43 -14.32 13.41 -4.95
CA ARG A 43 -14.55 13.99 -6.29
C ARG A 43 -13.40 14.92 -6.71
N ASN A 44 -13.69 16.22 -6.90
CA ASN A 44 -12.69 17.23 -7.20
C ASN A 44 -11.88 17.52 -5.93
N GLY A 45 -10.59 17.18 -5.93
CA GLY A 45 -9.74 17.31 -4.73
C GLY A 45 -9.28 15.98 -4.16
N TRP A 46 -9.64 14.83 -4.74
CA TRP A 46 -9.20 13.50 -4.31
C TRP A 46 -7.67 13.40 -4.20
N GLU A 47 -6.93 14.14 -5.03
CA GLU A 47 -5.47 14.20 -5.01
C GLU A 47 -4.91 14.71 -3.67
N ARG A 48 -5.67 15.56 -2.96
CA ARG A 48 -5.30 16.06 -1.62
C ARG A 48 -5.46 15.02 -0.53
N HIS A 49 -6.24 13.96 -0.80
CA HIS A 49 -6.53 12.87 0.13
C HIS A 49 -5.66 11.64 -0.14
N LEU A 50 -4.84 11.63 -1.20
CA LEU A 50 -3.86 10.57 -1.47
C LEU A 50 -2.96 10.24 -0.27
N PRO A 51 -2.44 11.22 0.50
CA PRO A 51 -1.64 10.91 1.70
C PRO A 51 -2.43 10.13 2.76
N LEU A 52 -3.75 10.36 2.88
CA LEU A 52 -4.59 9.59 3.80
C LEU A 52 -4.83 8.16 3.31
N VAL A 53 -5.00 7.96 2.00
CA VAL A 53 -5.17 6.63 1.40
C VAL A 53 -3.88 5.82 1.60
N GLU A 54 -2.73 6.40 1.27
CA GLU A 54 -1.42 5.78 1.49
C GLU A 54 -1.19 5.45 2.98
N PHE A 55 -1.49 6.39 3.87
CA PHE A 55 -1.39 6.17 5.31
C PHE A 55 -2.28 5.02 5.77
N SER A 56 -3.54 4.98 5.30
CA SER A 56 -4.50 3.94 5.68
C SER A 56 -4.04 2.58 5.18
N TYR A 57 -3.56 2.49 3.95
CA TYR A 57 -3.06 1.26 3.35
C TYR A 57 -1.84 0.72 4.11
N ASN A 58 -0.82 1.57 4.31
CA ASN A 58 0.43 1.16 4.95
C ASN A 58 0.27 0.75 6.43
N ASN A 59 -0.80 1.20 7.09
CA ASN A 59 -1.06 0.93 8.50
C ASN A 59 -2.16 -0.10 8.76
N ASN A 60 -2.85 -0.58 7.72
CA ASN A 60 -3.85 -1.63 7.89
C ASN A 60 -3.18 -3.01 7.96
N TYR A 61 -3.80 -3.92 8.70
CA TYR A 61 -3.32 -5.29 8.84
C TYR A 61 -3.50 -6.06 7.53
N HIS A 62 -2.41 -6.64 7.01
CA HIS A 62 -2.44 -7.48 5.82
C HIS A 62 -2.31 -8.95 6.21
N ALA A 63 -3.34 -9.75 5.88
CA ALA A 63 -3.37 -11.16 6.25
C ALA A 63 -2.22 -12.00 5.64
N SER A 64 -1.70 -11.62 4.48
CA SER A 64 -0.59 -12.32 3.80
C SER A 64 0.74 -12.20 4.55
N ILE A 65 1.05 -11.01 5.09
CA ILE A 65 2.26 -10.73 5.86
C ILE A 65 2.04 -10.81 7.38
N LYS A 66 0.79 -10.97 7.81
CA LYS A 66 0.36 -11.03 9.22
C LYS A 66 0.78 -9.81 10.07
N ALA A 67 0.93 -8.66 9.42
CA ALA A 67 1.31 -7.39 10.01
C ALA A 67 0.81 -6.25 9.12
N ALA A 68 0.91 -5.01 9.59
CA ALA A 68 0.79 -3.87 8.68
C ALA A 68 2.09 -3.72 7.84
N PRO A 69 2.02 -3.30 6.56
CA PRO A 69 3.22 -3.05 5.76
C PRO A 69 4.23 -2.12 6.45
N PHE A 70 3.75 -1.08 7.14
CA PHE A 70 4.59 -0.18 7.94
C PHE A 70 5.32 -0.93 9.06
N GLU A 71 4.62 -1.79 9.80
CA GLU A 71 5.20 -2.56 10.89
C GLU A 71 6.22 -3.57 10.36
N ALA A 72 5.93 -4.24 9.25
CA ALA A 72 6.86 -5.16 8.60
C ALA A 72 8.14 -4.46 8.11
N LEU A 73 8.03 -3.19 7.67
CA LEU A 73 9.15 -2.42 7.16
C LEU A 73 10.02 -1.81 8.27
N TYR A 74 9.41 -1.25 9.32
CA TYR A 74 10.10 -0.50 10.36
C TYR A 74 10.26 -1.25 11.69
N GLY A 75 9.62 -2.42 11.83
CA GLY A 75 9.70 -3.26 13.03
C GLY A 75 8.88 -2.75 14.21
N HIS A 76 8.04 -1.73 14.03
CA HIS A 76 7.14 -1.22 15.08
C HIS A 76 5.86 -0.65 14.47
N LYS A 77 4.80 -0.56 15.28
CA LYS A 77 3.54 0.06 14.88
C LYS A 77 3.70 1.57 14.64
N CYS A 78 3.02 2.11 13.65
CA CYS A 78 3.02 3.56 13.41
C CYS A 78 2.39 4.30 14.58
N ARG A 79 3.02 5.42 14.96
CA ARG A 79 2.49 6.31 15.99
C ARG A 79 1.73 7.43 15.30
N SER A 80 0.40 7.32 15.31
CA SER A 80 -0.49 8.34 14.75
C SER A 80 -1.26 9.02 15.88
N PRO A 81 -1.51 10.35 15.80
CA PRO A 81 -2.44 11.04 16.69
C PRO A 81 -3.84 10.41 16.73
N VAL A 82 -4.21 9.63 15.71
CA VAL A 82 -5.50 8.93 15.60
C VAL A 82 -5.48 7.54 16.26
N CYS A 83 -4.30 6.94 16.49
CA CYS A 83 -4.12 5.58 17.01
C CYS A 83 -3.50 5.58 18.43
N TRP A 84 -4.07 6.33 19.36
CA TRP A 84 -3.66 6.37 20.79
C TRP A 84 -4.39 5.35 21.69
N ALA A 85 -4.85 4.23 21.15
CA ALA A 85 -5.22 3.05 21.94
C ALA A 85 -4.32 1.91 21.45
N GLU A 86 -3.36 1.36 22.19
CA GLU A 86 -3.22 1.19 23.64
C GLU A 86 -1.75 1.45 24.03
N VAL A 87 -1.51 2.39 24.95
CA VAL A 87 -0.33 2.35 25.82
C VAL A 87 -0.86 1.87 27.17
N GLY A 88 -0.70 0.58 27.41
CA GLY A 88 -1.11 -0.07 28.65
C GLY A 88 -0.43 -1.42 28.78
N ASP A 89 0.81 -1.39 29.26
CA ASP A 89 1.31 -2.36 30.23
C ASP A 89 1.42 -1.63 31.58
#